data_AF-A0A950Z8S8-F1
#
_entry.id   AF-A0A950Z8S8-F1
#
_cell.length_a   1.000
_cell.length_b   1.000
_cell.length_c   1.000
_cell.angle_alpha   90.00
_cell.angle_beta   90.00
_cell.angle_gamma   90.00
#
_symmetry.space_group_name_H-M   'P 1'
#
loop_
_entity.id
_entity.type
_entity.pdbx_description
1 polymer ?
#
loop_
_entity_poly.entity_id
_entity_poly.type
_entity_poly.pdbx_seq_one_letter_code
_entity_poly.pdbx_strand_id
1 'polypeptide(L)'
;MRVRALLWLTAIVSSIVGGVAVYVALTVPNDLRADALLKQAKREMAAGKDADARATLAKVVQQYPRTDGAAAATVALVAIGEQERGELQRAVVQLRRQTNQQTLLLDQLQKAVLDVKNAPPKVVTITQPAPPLAPAPKPAPAKKTAPPKKKSTRKRR
;
A
#
# COMPACT_ATOMS: atom_id res chain seq x y z
N MET A 1 38.97 27.51 63.17
CA MET A 1 37.60 27.34 62.63
C MET A 1 37.52 27.09 61.11
N ARG A 2 38.49 27.56 60.29
CA ARG A 2 38.45 27.44 58.81
C ARG A 2 38.44 26.00 58.28
N VAL A 3 39.16 25.07 58.92
CA VAL A 3 39.21 23.65 58.51
C VAL A 3 37.86 22.93 58.70
N ARG A 4 37.12 23.27 59.78
CA ARG A 4 35.76 22.74 59.99
C ARG A 4 34.80 23.21 58.90
N ALA A 5 34.88 24.46 58.48
CA ALA A 5 34.05 24.97 57.39
C ALA A 5 34.37 24.26 56.05
N LEU A 6 35.65 23.98 55.78
CA LEU A 6 36.06 23.27 54.56
C LEU A 6 35.55 21.82 54.53
N LEU A 7 35.59 21.12 55.67
CA LEU A 7 35.05 19.76 55.80
C LEU A 7 33.54 19.71 55.63
N TRP A 8 32.81 20.68 56.18
CA TRP A 8 31.36 20.77 55.98
C TRP A 8 31.01 21.04 54.52
N LEU A 9 31.75 21.92 53.85
CA LEU A 9 31.49 22.27 52.46
C LEU A 9 31.77 21.09 51.51
N THR A 10 32.87 20.35 51.73
CA THR A 10 33.16 19.12 50.98
C THR A 10 32.15 18.01 51.25
N ALA A 11 31.65 17.87 52.48
CA ALA A 11 30.58 16.92 52.80
C ALA A 11 29.25 17.27 52.09
N ILE A 12 28.88 18.55 52.02
CA ILE A 12 27.69 19.00 51.29
C ILE A 12 27.84 18.71 49.79
N VAL A 13 28.98 19.07 49.19
CA VAL A 13 29.23 18.82 47.77
C VAL A 13 29.22 17.32 47.48
N SER A 14 29.84 16.49 48.33
CA SER A 14 29.81 15.03 48.18
C SER A 14 28.39 14.45 48.29
N SER A 15 27.55 15.00 49.16
CA SER A 15 26.15 14.59 49.30
C SER A 15 25.31 14.95 48.07
N ILE A 16 25.50 16.15 47.51
CA ILE A 16 24.82 16.59 46.28
C ILE A 16 25.23 15.68 45.11
N VAL A 17 26.53 15.42 44.94
CA VAL A 17 27.03 14.56 43.87
C VAL A 17 26.50 13.13 44.03
N GLY A 18 26.48 12.59 45.25
CA GLY A 18 25.89 11.28 45.54
C GLY A 18 24.39 11.23 45.23
N GLY A 19 23.64 12.26 45.62
CA GLY A 19 22.21 12.37 45.34
C GLY A 19 21.90 12.46 43.85
N VAL A 20 22.68 13.22 43.09
CA VAL A 20 22.54 13.32 41.62
C VAL A 20 22.87 11.98 40.96
N ALA A 21 23.94 11.30 41.38
CA ALA A 21 24.30 9.98 40.84
C ALA A 21 23.19 8.94 41.07
N VAL A 22 22.60 8.91 42.26
CA VAL A 22 21.47 8.03 42.59
C VAL A 22 20.23 8.40 41.76
N TYR A 23 19.92 9.69 41.64
CA TYR A 23 18.80 10.17 40.83
C TYR A 23 18.94 9.74 39.36
N VAL A 24 20.12 9.95 38.77
CA VAL A 24 20.44 9.56 37.39
C VAL A 24 20.37 8.05 37.22
N ALA A 25 20.92 7.28 38.16
CA ALA A 25 20.87 5.81 38.12
C ALA A 25 19.45 5.26 38.21
N LEU A 26 18.53 5.95 38.90
CA LEU A 26 17.12 5.55 39.01
C LEU A 26 16.26 6.00 37.82
N THR A 27 16.60 7.10 37.16
CA THR A 27 15.77 7.71 36.10
C THR A 27 16.23 7.36 34.68
N VAL A 28 17.54 7.41 34.40
CA VAL A 28 18.10 7.19 33.06
C VAL A 28 17.81 5.79 32.47
N PRO A 29 17.78 4.68 33.23
CA PRO A 29 17.46 3.38 32.65
C PRO A 29 16.05 3.32 32.06
N ASN A 30 15.12 4.12 32.60
CA ASN A 30 13.73 4.15 32.15
C ASN A 30 13.62 4.86 30.79
N ASP A 31 14.28 6.01 30.64
CA ASP A 31 14.29 6.76 29.38
C ASP A 31 15.00 6.00 28.25
N LEU A 32 16.13 5.35 28.55
CA LEU A 32 16.86 4.56 27.55
C LEU A 32 16.06 3.35 27.04
N ARG A 33 15.28 2.71 27.91
CA ARG A 33 14.40 1.59 27.52
C ARG A 33 13.22 2.08 26.69
N ALA A 34 12.62 3.21 27.04
CA ALA A 34 11.57 3.84 26.26
C ALA A 34 12.06 4.21 24.85
N ASP A 35 13.25 4.81 24.72
CA ASP A 35 13.84 5.17 23.43
C ASP A 35 14.20 3.92 22.59
N ALA A 36 14.68 2.84 23.21
CA ALA A 36 14.93 1.58 22.52
C ALA A 36 13.63 0.98 21.94
N LEU A 37 12.54 0.98 22.72
CA LEU A 37 11.23 0.52 22.26
C LEU A 37 10.65 1.43 21.17
N LEU A 38 10.87 2.74 21.24
CA LEU A 38 10.50 3.65 20.16
C LEU A 38 11.27 3.38 18.87
N LYS A 39 12.57 3.14 18.96
CA LYS A 39 13.38 2.76 17.79
C LYS A 39 12.91 1.44 17.20
N GLN A 40 12.52 0.48 18.04
CA GLN A 40 11.92 -0.76 17.57
C GLN A 40 10.58 -0.50 16.85
N ALA A 41 9.67 0.26 17.45
CA ALA A 41 8.40 0.62 16.82
C ALA A 41 8.60 1.33 15.46
N LYS A 42 9.58 2.24 15.37
CA LYS A 42 9.95 2.89 14.09
C LYS A 42 10.40 1.88 13.03
N ARG A 43 11.15 0.84 13.42
CA ARG A 43 11.55 -0.24 12.49
C ARG A 43 10.36 -1.10 12.09
N GLU A 44 9.44 -1.38 13.01
CA GLU A 44 8.22 -2.13 12.74
C GLU A 44 7.30 -1.37 11.76
N MET A 45 7.12 -0.06 11.93
CA MET A 45 6.42 0.79 10.96
C MET A 45 7.13 0.81 9.60
N ALA A 46 8.45 0.95 9.58
CA ALA A 46 9.22 0.92 8.33
C ALA A 46 9.13 -0.44 7.60
N ALA A 47 8.90 -1.52 8.35
CA ALA A 47 8.68 -2.86 7.81
C ALA A 47 7.21 -3.13 7.43
N GLY A 48 6.30 -2.15 7.56
CA GLY A 48 4.87 -2.31 7.28
C GLY A 48 4.13 -3.19 8.30
N LYS A 49 4.68 -3.36 9.51
CA LYS A 49 4.09 -4.16 10.59
C LYS A 49 3.36 -3.26 11.58
N ASP A 50 2.28 -2.62 11.10
CA ASP A 50 1.59 -1.59 11.88
C ASP A 50 0.93 -2.12 13.16
N ALA A 51 0.48 -3.38 13.16
CA ALA A 51 -0.07 -4.04 14.34
C ALA A 51 0.98 -4.25 15.44
N ASP A 52 2.18 -4.71 15.06
CA ASP A 52 3.30 -4.89 15.99
C ASP A 52 3.77 -3.53 16.51
N ALA A 53 3.92 -2.55 15.61
CA ALA A 53 4.28 -1.18 15.96
C ALA A 53 3.30 -0.57 16.96
N ARG A 54 1.99 -0.75 16.78
CA ARG A 54 0.96 -0.31 17.73
C ARG A 54 1.14 -0.95 19.10
N ALA A 55 1.39 -2.25 19.16
CA ALA A 55 1.61 -2.95 20.43
C ALA A 55 2.88 -2.46 21.13
N THR A 56 3.96 -2.22 20.39
CA THR A 56 5.22 -1.70 20.91
C THR A 56 5.07 -0.26 21.40
N LEU A 57 4.41 0.61 20.65
CA LEU A 57 4.11 1.99 21.07
C LEU A 57 3.20 2.03 22.30
N ALA A 58 2.17 1.18 22.35
CA ALA A 58 1.29 1.07 23.52
C ALA A 58 2.07 0.64 24.78
N LYS A 59 3.03 -0.28 24.64
CA LYS A 59 3.92 -0.66 25.74
C LYS A 59 4.75 0.53 26.24
N VAL A 60 5.26 1.39 25.35
CA VAL A 60 5.99 2.61 25.74
C VAL A 60 5.10 3.52 26.58
N VAL A 61 3.87 3.77 26.14
CA VAL A 61 2.92 4.64 26.85
C VAL A 61 2.54 4.07 28.22
N GLN A 62 2.32 2.75 28.31
CA GLN A 62 1.89 2.09 29.55
C GLN A 62 3.01 1.95 30.58
N GLN A 63 4.20 1.52 30.14
CA GLN A 63 5.32 1.21 31.04
C GLN A 63 6.16 2.45 31.37
N TYR A 64 6.19 3.43 30.48
CA TYR A 64 7.05 4.62 30.59
C TYR A 64 6.27 5.93 30.39
N PRO A 65 5.13 6.16 31.11
CA PRO A 65 4.21 7.27 30.83
C PRO A 65 4.78 8.68 31.05
N ARG A 66 5.84 8.81 31.87
CA ARG A 66 6.47 10.10 32.20
C ARG A 66 7.69 10.44 31.34
N THR A 67 7.93 9.65 30.29
CA THR A 67 9.07 9.84 29.39
C THR A 67 8.64 10.61 28.15
N ASP A 68 9.55 11.38 27.54
CA ASP A 68 9.30 12.02 26.23
C ASP A 68 8.98 10.96 25.15
N GLY A 69 9.52 9.74 25.34
CA GLY A 69 9.21 8.60 24.49
C GLY A 69 7.72 8.23 24.46
N ALA A 70 7.00 8.39 25.58
CA ALA A 70 5.56 8.15 25.61
C ALA A 70 4.78 9.24 24.87
N ALA A 71 5.20 10.50 24.92
CA ALA A 71 4.58 11.57 24.16
C ALA A 71 4.75 11.35 22.64
N ALA A 72 5.95 10.96 22.21
CA ALA A 72 6.17 10.58 20.81
C ALA A 72 5.34 9.34 20.42
N ALA A 73 5.20 8.37 21.32
CA ALA A 73 4.45 7.14 21.05
C ALA A 73 2.94 7.39 20.89
N THR A 74 2.34 8.28 21.68
CA THR A 74 0.91 8.62 21.52
C THR A 74 0.65 9.32 20.19
N VAL A 75 1.51 10.26 19.79
CA VAL A 75 1.41 10.93 18.49
C VAL A 75 1.56 9.93 17.35
N ALA A 76 2.51 9.01 17.44
CA ALA A 76 2.69 7.96 16.45
C ALA A 76 1.45 7.04 16.35
N LEU A 77 0.85 6.66 17.48
CA LEU A 77 -0.39 5.86 17.50
C LEU A 77 -1.54 6.58 16.80
N VAL A 78 -1.69 7.89 17.04
CA VAL A 78 -2.72 8.71 16.38
C VAL A 78 -2.46 8.77 14.87
N ALA A 79 -1.21 9.01 14.45
CA ALA A 79 -0.84 9.09 13.04
C ALA A 79 -1.16 7.78 12.29
N ILE A 80 -0.85 6.61 12.87
CA ILE A 80 -1.21 5.31 12.27
C ILE A 80 -2.73 5.19 12.15
N GLY A 81 -3.48 5.61 13.18
CA GLY A 81 -4.95 5.60 13.15
C GLY A 81 -5.54 6.51 12.07
N GLU A 82 -4.97 7.70 11.86
CA GLU A 82 -5.40 8.63 10.80
C GLU A 82 -5.09 8.10 9.41
N GLN A 83 -3.92 7.48 9.23
CA GLN A 83 -3.53 6.88 7.96
C GLN A 83 -4.49 5.76 7.56
N GLU A 84 -4.80 4.83 8.48
CA GLU A 84 -5.78 3.76 8.23
C GLU A 84 -7.17 4.31 7.91
N ARG A 85 -7.62 5.35 8.62
CA ARG A 85 -8.90 6.01 8.32
C ARG A 85 -8.89 6.61 6.92
N GLY A 86 -7.81 7.26 6.52
CA GLY A 86 -7.64 7.81 5.18
C GLY A 86 -7.66 6.73 4.09
N GLU A 87 -6.99 5.61 4.32
CA GLU A 87 -6.99 4.45 3.43
C GLU A 87 -8.38 3.82 3.30
N LEU A 88 -9.07 3.61 4.42
CA LEU A 88 -10.43 3.09 4.44
C LEU A 88 -11.42 4.03 3.73
N GLN A 89 -11.32 5.34 3.94
CA GLN A 89 -12.14 6.32 3.22
C GLN A 89 -11.91 6.24 1.71
N ARG A 90 -10.65 6.14 1.27
CA ARG A 90 -10.32 5.96 -0.16
C ARG A 90 -10.89 4.65 -0.70
N ALA A 91 -10.77 3.55 0.04
CA ALA A 91 -11.32 2.26 -0.35
C ALA A 91 -12.85 2.31 -0.49
N VAL A 92 -13.55 2.95 0.46
CA VAL A 92 -15.01 3.13 0.40
C VAL A 92 -15.43 3.96 -0.81
N VAL A 93 -14.72 5.05 -1.11
CA VAL A 93 -15.00 5.87 -2.29
C VAL A 93 -14.77 5.08 -3.59
N GLN A 94 -13.70 4.31 -3.67
CA GLN A 94 -13.43 3.44 -4.82
C GLN A 94 -14.53 2.38 -4.99
N LEU A 95 -14.93 1.72 -3.91
CA LEU A 95 -15.99 0.72 -3.92
C LEU A 95 -17.30 1.31 -4.41
N ARG A 96 -17.70 2.48 -3.89
CA ARG A 96 -18.91 3.19 -4.36
C ARG A 96 -18.87 3.49 -5.85
N ARG A 97 -17.71 3.91 -6.38
CA ARG A 97 -17.54 4.16 -7.82
C ARG A 97 -17.71 2.87 -8.64
N GLN A 98 -17.10 1.77 -8.20
CA GLN A 98 -17.23 0.47 -8.85
C GLN A 98 -18.69 -0.01 -8.84
N THR A 99 -19.37 0.09 -7.70
CA THR A 99 -20.79 -0.27 -7.58
C THR A 99 -21.64 0.57 -8.53
N ASN A 100 -21.44 1.89 -8.58
CA ASN A 100 -22.18 2.77 -9.50
C ASN A 100 -21.97 2.39 -10.97
N GLN A 101 -20.73 2.05 -11.36
CA GLN A 101 -20.43 1.59 -12.71
C GLN A 101 -21.13 0.27 -13.03
N GLN A 102 -21.13 -0.69 -12.11
CA GLN A 102 -21.83 -1.96 -12.27
C GLN A 102 -23.34 -1.76 -12.43
N THR A 103 -23.95 -0.88 -11.63
CA THR A 103 -25.38 -0.57 -11.74
C THR A 103 -25.73 0.02 -13.10
N LEU A 104 -24.90 0.91 -13.64
CA LEU A 104 -25.11 1.47 -14.99
C LEU A 104 -25.01 0.42 -16.09
N LEU A 105 -24.03 -0.50 -15.99
CA LEU A 105 -23.89 -1.60 -16.94
C LEU A 105 -25.09 -2.54 -16.89
N LEU A 106 -25.60 -2.84 -15.69
CA LEU A 106 -26.80 -3.66 -15.52
C LEU A 106 -28.04 -2.99 -16.12
N ASP A 107 -28.23 -1.69 -15.92
CA ASP A 107 -29.34 -0.94 -16.51
C ASP A 107 -29.25 -0.91 -18.05
N GLN A 108 -28.04 -0.75 -18.61
CA GLN A 108 -27.82 -0.85 -20.06
C GLN A 108 -28.12 -2.26 -20.59
N LEU A 109 -27.67 -3.30 -19.88
CA LEU A 109 -27.93 -4.69 -20.26
C LEU A 109 -29.43 -4.99 -20.21
N GLN A 110 -30.12 -4.51 -19.18
CA GLN A 110 -31.57 -4.65 -19.03
C GLN A 110 -32.33 -3.98 -20.18
N LYS A 111 -31.94 -2.76 -20.56
CA LYS A 111 -32.51 -2.07 -21.72
C LYS A 111 -32.27 -2.84 -23.02
N ALA A 112 -31.04 -3.31 -23.25
CA ALA A 112 -30.72 -4.11 -24.43
C ALA A 112 -31.54 -5.40 -24.50
N VAL A 113 -31.77 -6.08 -23.37
CA VAL A 113 -32.61 -7.28 -23.31
C VAL A 113 -34.07 -6.96 -23.61
N LEU A 114 -34.60 -5.84 -23.07
CA LEU A 114 -35.96 -5.39 -23.38
C LEU A 114 -36.11 -5.02 -24.86
N ASP A 115 -35.13 -4.34 -25.45
CA ASP A 115 -35.13 -4.01 -26.88
C ASP A 115 -35.10 -5.26 -27.75
N VAL A 116 -34.28 -6.27 -27.40
CA VAL A 116 -34.27 -7.56 -28.12
C VAL A 116 -35.59 -8.32 -27.98
N LYS A 117 -36.21 -8.29 -26.79
CA LYS A 117 -37.52 -8.91 -26.57
C LYS A 117 -38.65 -8.23 -27.34
N ASN A 118 -38.58 -6.90 -27.47
CA ASN A 118 -39.61 -6.10 -28.13
C ASN A 118 -39.33 -5.91 -29.63
N ALA A 119 -38.13 -6.23 -30.10
CA ALA A 119 -37.81 -6.26 -31.52
C ALA A 119 -38.55 -7.42 -32.20
N PRO A 120 -39.16 -7.18 -33.38
CA PRO A 120 -39.76 -8.26 -34.15
C PRO A 120 -38.68 -9.30 -34.51
N PRO A 121 -39.00 -10.61 -34.55
CA PRO A 121 -38.03 -11.64 -34.84
C PRO A 121 -37.39 -11.35 -36.20
N LYS A 122 -36.09 -11.06 -36.19
CA LYS A 122 -35.31 -11.00 -37.43
C LYS A 122 -35.24 -12.41 -38.00
N VAL A 123 -36.07 -12.68 -39.00
CA VAL A 123 -35.93 -13.83 -39.88
C VAL A 123 -34.59 -13.65 -40.61
N VAL A 124 -33.55 -14.31 -40.11
CA VAL A 124 -32.31 -14.47 -40.86
C VAL A 124 -32.65 -15.43 -41.99
N THR A 125 -32.96 -14.90 -43.17
CA THR A 125 -32.96 -15.70 -44.40
C THR A 125 -31.52 -16.10 -44.66
N ILE A 126 -31.15 -17.28 -44.14
CA ILE A 126 -29.94 -17.98 -44.55
C ILE A 126 -30.09 -18.23 -46.05
N THR A 127 -29.46 -17.39 -46.88
CA THR A 127 -29.32 -17.68 -48.31
C THR A 127 -28.34 -18.85 -48.40
N GLN A 128 -28.88 -20.05 -48.33
CA GLN A 128 -28.16 -21.29 -48.52
C GLN A 128 -27.67 -21.29 -49.99
N PRO A 129 -26.34 -21.28 -50.26
CA PRO A 129 -25.88 -21.46 -51.62
C PRO A 129 -26.22 -22.90 -52.01
N ALA A 130 -27.13 -23.07 -52.97
CA ALA A 130 -27.44 -24.36 -53.55
C ALA A 130 -26.15 -24.99 -54.14
N PRO A 131 -25.91 -26.30 -53.97
CA PRO A 131 -24.71 -26.94 -54.51
C PRO A 131 -24.87 -27.23 -56.02
N PRO A 132 -24.02 -26.69 -56.91
CA PRO A 132 -23.97 -27.16 -58.29
C PRO A 132 -23.05 -28.38 -58.38
N LEU A 133 -23.55 -29.40 -59.08
CA LEU A 133 -22.92 -30.68 -59.36
C LEU A 133 -21.56 -30.57 -60.10
N ALA A 134 -20.84 -31.69 -60.05
CA ALA A 134 -19.47 -32.00 -60.49
C ALA A 134 -19.10 -31.68 -61.97
N PRO A 135 -17.79 -31.73 -62.35
CA PRO A 135 -17.15 -30.87 -63.36
C PRO A 135 -16.78 -31.54 -64.71
N ALA A 136 -16.52 -30.73 -65.75
CA ALA A 136 -15.63 -31.05 -66.90
C ALA A 136 -15.32 -29.77 -67.74
N PRO A 137 -14.32 -29.76 -68.65
CA PRO A 137 -12.87 -29.75 -68.43
C PRO A 137 -12.20 -28.44 -68.97
N LYS A 138 -11.02 -28.06 -68.45
CA LYS A 138 -10.22 -26.92 -68.96
C LYS A 138 -9.09 -27.39 -69.89
N PRO A 139 -8.88 -26.79 -71.08
CA PRO A 139 -7.63 -26.92 -71.81
C PRO A 139 -6.60 -25.86 -71.38
N ALA A 140 -5.46 -26.38 -70.89
CA ALA A 140 -4.04 -25.97 -70.99
C ALA A 140 -3.55 -24.48 -70.95
N PRO A 141 -2.30 -24.26 -70.50
CA PRO A 141 -1.88 -23.06 -69.76
C PRO A 141 -1.05 -22.08 -70.60
N ALA A 142 -1.17 -20.78 -70.31
CA ALA A 142 -0.21 -19.77 -70.75
C ALA A 142 0.65 -19.30 -69.57
N LYS A 143 1.92 -19.73 -69.57
CA LYS A 143 3.00 -19.21 -68.72
C LYS A 143 3.16 -17.70 -68.92
N LYS A 144 3.45 -16.95 -67.83
CA LYS A 144 4.48 -15.89 -67.83
C LYS A 144 4.83 -15.39 -66.42
N THR A 145 6.09 -15.71 -66.05
CA THR A 145 7.12 -14.92 -65.32
C THR A 145 6.82 -14.29 -63.95
N ALA A 146 7.61 -14.71 -62.97
CA ALA A 146 7.66 -14.24 -61.58
C ALA A 146 8.35 -12.85 -61.41
N PRO A 147 7.98 -12.06 -60.38
CA PRO A 147 8.61 -10.78 -60.09
C PRO A 147 9.89 -10.92 -59.22
N PRO A 148 10.81 -9.92 -59.25
CA PRO A 148 12.13 -10.02 -58.64
C PRO A 148 12.16 -9.81 -57.13
N LYS A 149 13.06 -10.56 -56.45
CA LYS A 149 13.32 -10.55 -55.00
C LYS A 149 13.91 -9.21 -54.52
N LYS A 150 13.30 -8.60 -53.49
CA LYS A 150 13.88 -7.47 -52.72
C LYS A 150 14.95 -7.97 -51.74
N LYS A 151 16.14 -7.34 -51.78
CA LYS A 151 17.26 -7.57 -50.85
C LYS A 151 17.04 -6.82 -49.53
N SER A 152 17.26 -7.52 -48.42
CA SER A 152 17.30 -6.99 -47.06
C SER A 152 18.71 -6.48 -46.75
N THR A 153 18.85 -5.24 -46.28
CA THR A 153 20.09 -4.74 -45.68
C THR A 153 19.80 -4.15 -44.30
N ARG A 154 20.18 -4.95 -43.30
CA ARG A 154 20.35 -4.62 -41.89
C ARG A 154 21.56 -3.68 -41.75
N LYS A 155 21.38 -2.48 -41.20
CA LYS A 155 22.49 -1.61 -40.78
C LYS A 155 22.45 -1.42 -39.27
N ARG A 156 23.43 -2.02 -38.59
CA ARG A 156 23.85 -1.75 -37.22
C ARG A 156 24.70 -0.47 -37.25
N ARG A 157 24.32 0.54 -36.46
CA ARG A 157 25.16 1.18 -35.44
C ARG A 157 24.34 2.25 -34.74
#